data_AF-A0A496UFD0-F1
#
_entry.id   AF-A0A496UFD0-F1
#
_cell.length_a   1.000
_cell.length_b   1.000
_cell.length_c   1.000
_cell.angle_alpha   90.00
_cell.angle_beta   90.00
_cell.angle_gamma   90.00
#
_symmetry.space_group_name_H-M   'P 1'
#
loop_
_entity.id
_entity.type
_entity.pdbx_description
1 polymer ?
#
loop_
_entity_poly.entity_id
_entity_poly.type
_entity_poly.pdbx_seq_one_letter_code
_entity_poly.pdbx_strand_id
1 'polypeptide(L)'
;MRVKVSPGSSTTEFHSVMDDGCCKIRLKAPPIDGRANKELVRWLSKQFGVSAAGVQIKSGKSSRRKTVKIVSPSVTPSWYHE
;
A
#
# COMPACT_ATOMS: atom_id res chain seq x y z
N MET A 1 -7.70 -5.20 2.63
CA MET A 1 -6.30 -5.51 3.00
C MET A 1 -5.77 -4.59 4.09
N ARG A 2 -4.98 -5.12 5.04
CA ARG A 2 -4.20 -4.34 6.04
C ARG A 2 -2.76 -4.20 5.57
N VAL A 3 -2.23 -2.98 5.56
CA VAL A 3 -0.86 -2.69 5.15
C VAL A 3 -0.13 -1.84 6.18
N LYS A 4 1.16 -2.10 6.39
CA LYS A 4 2.06 -1.28 7.20
C LYS A 4 3.07 -0.62 6.28
N VAL A 5 3.06 0.70 6.22
CA VAL A 5 4.00 1.47 5.41
C VAL A 5 5.27 1.82 6.18
N SER A 6 6.40 1.74 5.48
CA SER A 6 7.71 2.20 5.94
C SER A 6 8.26 3.26 4.97
N PRO A 7 7.97 4.55 5.22
CA PRO A 7 8.42 5.67 4.37
C PRO A 7 9.94 5.89 4.42
N GLY A 8 10.48 6.60 3.43
CA GLY A 8 11.90 6.96 3.36
C GLY A 8 12.84 5.79 3.04
N SER A 9 12.34 4.74 2.40
CA SER A 9 13.15 3.61 1.95
C SER A 9 13.91 3.95 0.65
N SER A 10 14.90 3.14 0.27
CA SER A 10 15.61 3.29 -1.01
C SER A 10 14.69 3.04 -2.21
N THR A 11 13.79 2.07 -2.09
CA THR A 11 12.84 1.61 -3.11
C THR A 11 11.43 1.45 -2.56
N THR A 12 10.45 1.44 -3.48
CA THR A 12 9.04 1.21 -3.17
C THR A 12 8.65 -0.20 -3.57
N GLU A 13 8.40 -1.05 -2.57
CA GLU A 13 8.26 -2.49 -2.75
C GLU A 13 7.44 -3.15 -1.63
N PHE A 14 6.86 -4.31 -1.95
CA PHE A 14 6.42 -5.25 -0.91
C PHE A 14 7.66 -5.82 -0.22
N HIS A 15 7.64 -5.86 1.11
CA HIS A 15 8.77 -6.35 1.90
C HIS A 15 8.46 -7.72 2.52
N SER A 16 7.36 -7.84 3.26
CA SER A 16 6.99 -9.10 3.90
C SER A 16 5.53 -9.10 4.38
N VAL A 17 4.99 -10.29 4.63
CA VAL A 17 3.78 -10.43 5.47
C VAL A 17 4.23 -10.48 6.93
N MET A 18 3.54 -9.75 7.81
CA MET A 18 3.75 -9.79 9.26
C MET A 18 2.93 -10.91 9.90
N ASP A 19 3.29 -11.33 11.11
CA ASP A 19 2.63 -12.42 11.85
C ASP A 19 1.11 -12.22 12.05
N ASP A 20 0.66 -10.96 12.07
CA ASP A 20 -0.76 -10.58 12.18
C ASP A 20 -1.51 -10.53 10.84
N GLY A 21 -0.89 -11.00 9.75
CA GLY A 21 -1.42 -10.97 8.38
C GLY A 21 -1.35 -9.58 7.72
N CYS A 22 -0.61 -8.63 8.29
CA CYS A 22 -0.45 -7.30 7.71
C CYS A 22 0.69 -7.27 6.69
N CYS A 23 0.43 -6.74 5.49
CA CYS A 23 1.47 -6.61 4.46
C CYS A 23 2.37 -5.40 4.74
N LYS A 24 3.66 -5.62 4.93
CA LYS A 24 4.65 -4.55 5.09
C LYS A 24 5.12 -4.05 3.72
N ILE A 25 4.92 -2.77 3.47
CA ILE A 25 5.28 -2.09 2.22
C ILE A 25 6.28 -0.99 2.54
N ARG A 26 7.41 -1.00 1.85
CA ARG A 26 8.39 0.09 1.88
C ARG A 26 8.01 1.12 0.83
N LEU A 27 8.13 2.40 1.19
CA LEU A 27 7.87 3.51 0.27
C LEU A 27 9.10 4.40 0.24
N LYS A 28 9.50 4.81 -0.97
CA LYS A 28 10.59 5.76 -1.17
C LYS A 28 10.23 7.16 -0.68
N ALA A 29 8.98 7.57 -0.83
CA ALA A 29 8.50 8.88 -0.44
C ALA A 29 8.64 9.09 1.08
N PRO A 30 9.00 10.32 1.49
CA PRO A 30 9.01 10.69 2.90
C PRO A 30 7.57 10.76 3.45
N PRO A 31 7.40 10.65 4.79
CA PRO A 31 6.10 10.77 5.46
C PRO A 31 5.64 12.24 5.60
N ILE A 32 5.90 13.08 4.60
CA ILE A 32 5.64 14.53 4.62
C ILE A 32 4.53 14.85 3.61
N ASP A 33 3.61 15.74 3.96
CA ASP A 33 2.50 16.24 3.11
C ASP A 33 1.67 15.14 2.42
N GLY A 34 1.52 13.99 3.06
CA GLY A 34 0.80 12.85 2.50
C GLY A 34 1.46 12.23 1.25
N ARG A 35 2.73 12.54 0.94
CA ARG A 35 3.46 11.94 -0.19
C ARG A 35 3.52 10.42 -0.09
N ALA A 36 3.75 9.86 1.10
CA ALA A 36 3.66 8.43 1.34
C ALA A 36 2.29 7.84 0.99
N ASN A 37 1.18 8.54 1.26
CA ASN A 37 -0.15 8.06 0.90
C ASN A 37 -0.34 8.05 -0.63
N LYS A 38 0.10 9.13 -1.30
CA LYS A 38 0.03 9.23 -2.77
C LYS A 38 0.86 8.15 -3.45
N GLU A 39 2.07 7.90 -2.96
CA GLU A 39 2.92 6.85 -3.51
C GLU A 39 2.36 5.45 -3.25
N LEU A 40 1.86 5.18 -2.05
CA LEU A 40 1.20 3.91 -1.75
C LEU A 40 0.04 3.64 -2.71
N VAL A 41 -0.83 4.64 -2.92
CA VAL A 41 -1.96 4.54 -3.85
C VAL A 41 -1.46 4.25 -5.27
N ARG A 42 -0.46 5.00 -5.75
CA ARG A 42 0.12 4.81 -7.08
C ARG A 42 0.78 3.44 -7.26
N TRP A 43 1.47 2.96 -6.23
CA TRP A 43 2.17 1.68 -6.29
C TRP A 43 1.15 0.53 -6.28
N LEU A 44 0.21 0.53 -5.33
CA LEU A 44 -0.86 -0.48 -5.27
C LEU A 44 -1.72 -0.49 -6.54
N SER A 45 -2.04 0.68 -7.11
CA SER A 45 -2.87 0.74 -8.31
C SER A 45 -2.21 0.00 -9.47
N LYS A 46 -0.88 0.12 -9.62
CA LYS A 46 -0.10 -0.64 -10.60
C LYS A 46 -0.06 -2.13 -10.30
N GLN A 47 0.15 -2.51 -9.04
CA GLN A 47 0.26 -3.92 -8.65
C GLN A 47 -1.04 -4.70 -8.87
N PHE A 48 -2.18 -4.06 -8.63
CA PHE A 48 -3.50 -4.67 -8.80
C PHE A 48 -4.16 -4.39 -10.16
N GLY A 49 -3.47 -3.65 -11.04
CA GLY A 49 -4.00 -3.25 -12.35
C GLY A 49 -5.28 -2.40 -12.28
N VAL A 50 -5.39 -1.51 -11.28
CA VAL A 50 -6.54 -0.60 -11.11
C VAL A 50 -6.15 0.86 -11.31
N SER A 51 -7.14 1.72 -11.50
CA SER A 51 -6.93 3.17 -11.45
C SER A 51 -6.59 3.63 -10.02
N ALA A 52 -5.99 4.81 -9.88
CA ALA A 52 -5.73 5.38 -8.55
C ALA A 52 -7.00 5.54 -7.70
N ALA A 53 -8.15 5.81 -8.33
CA ALA A 53 -9.45 5.88 -7.66
C ALA A 53 -9.94 4.52 -7.14
N GLY A 54 -9.47 3.42 -7.75
CA GLY A 54 -9.73 2.06 -7.32
C GLY A 54 -8.97 1.68 -6.03
N VAL A 55 -8.02 2.49 -5.57
CA VAL A 55 -7.28 2.26 -4.32
C VAL A 55 -7.74 3.26 -3.26
N GLN A 56 -8.47 2.75 -2.26
CA GLN A 56 -9.06 3.59 -1.22
C GLN A 56 -8.45 3.29 0.15
N ILE A 57 -7.81 4.29 0.76
CA ILE A 57 -7.37 4.21 2.16
C ILE A 57 -8.58 4.48 3.06
N LYS A 58 -9.13 3.42 3.66
CA LYS A 58 -10.30 3.47 4.55
C LYS A 58 -9.95 4.00 5.94
N SER A 59 -8.78 3.65 6.47
CA SER A 59 -8.32 4.11 7.78
C SER A 59 -6.80 4.21 7.85
N GLY A 60 -6.30 4.96 8.84
CA GLY A 60 -4.86 5.08 9.09
C GLY A 60 -4.13 6.08 8.18
N LYS A 61 -4.80 7.09 7.61
CA LYS A 61 -4.14 8.11 6.77
C LYS A 61 -2.94 8.77 7.45
N SER A 62 -3.02 9.00 8.77
CA SER A 62 -1.95 9.55 9.62
C SER A 62 -1.10 8.47 10.33
N SER A 63 -1.43 7.19 10.18
CA SER A 63 -0.70 6.07 10.79
C SER A 63 0.17 5.34 9.77
N ARG A 64 1.19 4.62 10.28
CA ARG A 64 1.96 3.66 9.49
C ARG A 64 1.15 2.42 9.16
N ARG A 65 0.14 2.05 9.96
CA ARG A 65 -0.80 0.96 9.62
C ARG A 65 -2.03 1.57 8.94
N LYS A 66 -2.41 1.00 7.80
CA LYS A 66 -3.49 1.49 6.95
C LYS A 66 -4.38 0.33 6.55
N THR A 67 -5.68 0.61 6.46
CA THR A 67 -6.63 -0.31 5.83
C THR A 67 -6.92 0.20 4.43
N VAL A 68 -6.63 -0.63 3.43
CA VAL A 68 -6.82 -0.29 2.03
C VAL A 68 -7.86 -1.23 1.42
N LYS A 69 -8.77 -0.64 0.64
CA LYS A 69 -9.72 -1.34 -0.22
C LYS A 69 -9.27 -1.17 -1.67
N ILE A 70 -9.14 -2.27 -2.39
CA ILE A 70 -8.94 -2.30 -3.83
C ILE A 70 -10.30 -2.61 -4.46
N VAL A 71 -10.72 -1.81 -5.44
CA VAL A 71 -12.00 -1.97 -6.14
C VAL A 71 -11.74 -2.54 -7.53
N SER A 72 -12.37 -3.67 -7.83
CA SER A 72 -12.30 -4.37 -9.12
C SER A 72 -10.86 -4.56 -9.64
N PRO A 73 -10.00 -5.29 -8.89
CA PRO A 73 -8.65 -5.60 -9.36
C PRO A 73 -8.71 -6.38 -10.68
N SER A 74 -7.93 -5.95 -11.66
CA SER A 74 -7.76 -6.70 -12.92
C SER A 74 -6.61 -7.72 -12.82
N VAL A 75 -5.70 -7.52 -11.86
CA VAL A 75 -4.58 -8.40 -11.57
C VAL A 75 -4.47 -8.57 -10.06
N THR A 76 -4.13 -9.78 -9.63
CA THR A 76 -3.78 -10.05 -8.23
C THR A 76 -2.30 -10.39 -8.15
N PRO A 77 -1.48 -9.56 -7.47
CA PRO A 77 -0.05 -9.83 -7.37
C PRO A 77 0.21 -11.05 -6.48
N SER A 78 1.25 -11.83 -6.80
CA SER A 78 1.57 -13.09 -6.12
C SER A 78 1.89 -12.95 -4.63
N TRP A 79 2.30 -11.77 -4.17
CA TRP A 79 2.56 -11.48 -2.76
C TRP A 79 1.28 -11.22 -1.94
N TYR A 80 0.14 -11.05 -2.61
CA TYR A 80 -1.15 -10.83 -1.95
C TYR A 80 -1.90 -12.16 -1.83
N HIS A 81 -2.17 -12.54 -0.58
CA HIS A 81 -3.00 -13.68 -0.23
C HIS A 81 -4.16 -13.17 0.64
N GLU A 82 -5.40 -13.42 0.22
CA GLU A 82 -6.63 -13.02 0.94
C GLU A 82 -6.92 -13.88 2.16
#